data_AF-A0ABD1KTX5-F1
#
_entry.id   AF-A0ABD1KTX5-F1
#
_cell.length_a   1.000
_cell.length_b   1.000
_cell.length_c   1.000
_cell.angle_alpha   90.00
_cell.angle_beta   90.00
_cell.angle_gamma   90.00
#
_symmetry.space_group_name_H-M   'P 1'
#
loop_
_entity.id
_entity.type
_entity.pdbx_description
1 polymer ?
#
loop_
_entity_poly.entity_id
_entity_poly.type
_entity_poly.pdbx_seq_one_letter_code
_entity_poly.pdbx_strand_id
1 'polypeptide(L)'
;MTARVLVLSRPHPTRLCIRSASSSAVCPVLSVQPIRALVDEKFKIVVRNLHPKEEVTLHSLHQSEDEDYWEAFGHYTSDKNGTVSVTEDASTGGTYTGVEPMGLLWSMRPIPGSRQGLRLRKRDIMSPMVVNISIFSGHMTQGFSEKDALAMVVTERWYLAPGVRRVDVREQGVKGTLFIPPGPGPFPAVLDMWGGGGGLVEYRAALLASHGFVTMALEYLGSHVYPFSKPQKYPFEVLEYMKRTLLKARIDENNHVIWRDAVLPIPTELDTKVDVARIKCPLMIVVGQDDQNWATVESTEHIQQMMERSGNGHLLTVLSYPGAGHLIEPPYTPHVRFSNFTTQGRQKVLSVQPTRALVDEKFKIAVRNLQPRQEVTLHSLHQSEAKDYWEAFGHYTSDENGTVSVTEDASTGGTYTGVEPMGLLWSMRPIPGSRQGLRLTKRDVVSPMVVNISIFSGHMTQGFSEKDAMATVVTERWYLAPGVQRVDVRERGVKGKLFIPPGGPDKMSSDDSGWSG
;
A
#
# COMPACT_ATOMS: atom_id res chain seq x y z
N MET A 1 -27.10 -26.95 -9.13
CA MET A 1 -27.11 -26.18 -10.40
C MET A 1 -25.91 -25.24 -10.37
N THR A 2 -24.85 -25.64 -11.05
CA THR A 2 -23.52 -25.03 -11.00
C THR A 2 -23.30 -24.29 -12.30
N ALA A 3 -23.28 -22.96 -12.27
CA ALA A 3 -22.98 -22.15 -13.45
C ALA A 3 -21.46 -22.16 -13.70
N ARG A 4 -21.04 -22.84 -14.77
CA ARG A 4 -19.69 -22.75 -15.33
C ARG A 4 -19.64 -21.51 -16.22
N VAL A 5 -18.73 -20.57 -15.93
CA VAL A 5 -18.40 -19.48 -16.84
C VAL A 5 -17.41 -20.02 -17.88
N LEU A 6 -17.88 -20.15 -19.13
CA LEU A 6 -17.05 -20.41 -20.31
C LEU A 6 -16.34 -19.11 -20.72
N VAL A 7 -15.02 -19.15 -20.83
CA VAL A 7 -14.24 -18.11 -21.51
C VAL A 7 -14.14 -18.48 -22.99
N LEU A 8 -14.68 -17.63 -23.84
CA LEU A 8 -14.67 -17.76 -25.30
C LEU A 8 -13.28 -17.46 -25.88
N SER A 9 -12.63 -18.47 -26.47
CA SER A 9 -11.46 -18.32 -27.32
C SER A 9 -11.87 -17.85 -28.72
N ARG A 10 -11.30 -16.73 -29.21
CA ARG A 10 -11.37 -16.35 -30.63
C ARG A 10 -10.15 -16.90 -31.40
N PRO A 11 -10.29 -17.32 -32.67
CA PRO A 11 -9.17 -17.84 -33.46
C PRO A 11 -8.36 -16.70 -34.10
N HIS A 12 -7.06 -16.90 -34.28
CA HIS A 12 -6.21 -16.09 -35.15
C HIS A 12 -5.55 -16.99 -36.21
N PRO A 13 -5.30 -16.47 -37.42
CA PRO A 13 -4.93 -17.29 -38.57
C PRO A 13 -3.48 -17.76 -38.48
N THR A 14 -3.28 -19.03 -38.79
CA THR A 14 -1.99 -19.68 -39.00
C THR A 14 -1.25 -19.01 -40.17
N ARG A 15 -0.22 -18.21 -39.88
CA ARG A 15 0.88 -17.97 -40.82
C ARG A 15 2.06 -18.84 -40.39
N LEU A 16 2.27 -19.91 -41.16
CA LEU A 16 3.43 -20.78 -41.06
C LEU A 16 4.68 -19.95 -41.44
N CYS A 17 5.51 -19.63 -40.46
CA CYS A 17 6.81 -19.01 -40.70
C CYS A 17 7.88 -20.08 -40.54
N ILE A 18 8.34 -20.64 -41.66
CA ILE A 18 9.50 -21.54 -41.68
C ILE A 18 10.73 -20.66 -41.43
N ARG A 19 11.23 -20.64 -40.20
CA ARG A 19 12.55 -20.07 -39.88
C ARG A 19 13.60 -21.17 -39.95
N SER A 20 14.64 -20.92 -40.74
CA SER A 20 15.84 -21.74 -40.88
C SER A 20 16.47 -22.01 -39.52
N ALA A 21 16.84 -23.26 -39.27
CA ALA A 21 17.57 -23.69 -38.09
C ALA A 21 19.00 -23.10 -38.11
N SER A 22 19.25 -22.12 -37.23
CA SER A 22 20.59 -21.76 -36.78
C SER A 22 20.49 -21.07 -35.42
N SER A 23 21.18 -21.64 -34.42
CA SER A 23 21.08 -21.41 -32.97
C SER A 23 19.89 -22.13 -32.30
N SER A 24 20.20 -23.11 -31.44
CA SER A 24 19.23 -23.78 -30.58
C SER A 24 18.64 -22.74 -29.63
N ALA A 25 17.39 -22.33 -29.85
CA ALA A 25 16.71 -21.41 -28.95
C ALA A 25 16.64 -22.03 -27.55
N VAL A 26 17.44 -21.50 -26.64
CA VAL A 26 17.42 -21.83 -25.22
C VAL A 26 16.13 -21.23 -24.64
N CYS A 27 15.33 -22.05 -23.96
CA CYS A 27 14.04 -21.65 -23.38
C CYS A 27 14.15 -21.85 -21.86
N PRO A 28 14.44 -20.80 -21.09
CA PRO A 28 14.65 -20.91 -19.65
C PRO A 28 13.43 -21.51 -18.95
N VAL A 29 13.67 -22.47 -18.06
CA VAL A 29 12.62 -23.14 -17.28
C VAL A 29 12.73 -22.70 -15.83
N LEU A 30 11.82 -21.84 -15.40
CA LEU A 30 11.69 -21.38 -14.02
C LEU A 30 10.76 -22.32 -13.25
N SER A 31 11.22 -22.83 -12.11
CA SER A 31 10.48 -23.75 -11.25
C SER A 31 10.47 -23.28 -9.80
N VAL A 32 9.31 -23.37 -9.15
CA VAL A 32 9.08 -23.02 -7.74
C VAL A 32 8.43 -24.21 -7.03
N GLN A 33 9.00 -24.65 -5.90
CA GLN A 33 8.49 -25.79 -5.14
C GLN A 33 8.60 -25.59 -3.61
N PRO A 34 7.49 -25.73 -2.86
CA PRO A 34 6.11 -25.87 -3.34
C PRO A 34 5.58 -24.58 -3.99
N ILE A 35 4.64 -24.73 -4.94
CA ILE A 35 3.97 -23.59 -5.61
C ILE A 35 2.80 -23.02 -4.79
N ARG A 36 2.31 -23.77 -3.80
CA ARG A 36 1.31 -23.36 -2.82
C ARG A 36 1.76 -23.85 -1.45
N ALA A 37 1.93 -22.94 -0.50
CA ALA A 37 2.35 -23.27 0.87
C ALA A 37 1.98 -22.14 1.83
N LEU A 38 2.07 -22.36 3.14
CA LEU A 38 1.88 -21.29 4.12
C LEU A 38 2.94 -20.20 3.94
N VAL A 39 2.61 -18.95 4.28
CA VAL A 39 3.49 -17.79 4.05
C VAL A 39 4.85 -17.96 4.73
N ASP A 40 4.91 -18.65 5.87
CA ASP A 40 6.08 -18.89 6.70
C ASP A 40 6.86 -20.19 6.37
N GLU A 41 6.41 -20.95 5.37
CA GLU A 41 7.15 -22.12 4.86
C GLU A 41 8.22 -21.72 3.82
N LYS A 42 9.35 -22.43 3.74
CA LYS A 42 10.33 -22.17 2.68
C LYS A 42 9.87 -22.74 1.34
N PHE A 43 10.31 -22.11 0.24
CA PHE A 43 10.21 -22.70 -1.09
C PHE A 43 11.54 -22.60 -1.85
N LYS A 44 11.74 -23.49 -2.81
CA LYS A 44 12.91 -23.55 -3.67
C LYS A 44 12.60 -22.94 -5.01
N ILE A 45 13.52 -22.14 -5.53
CA ILE A 45 13.43 -21.54 -6.86
C ILE A 45 14.64 -21.99 -7.65
N VAL A 46 14.40 -22.65 -8.78
CA VAL A 46 15.46 -23.11 -9.68
C VAL A 46 15.11 -22.73 -11.09
N VAL A 47 16.07 -22.11 -11.78
CA VAL A 47 16.04 -21.83 -13.20
C VAL A 47 16.99 -22.80 -13.89
N ARG A 48 16.53 -23.45 -14.95
CA ARG A 48 17.36 -24.32 -15.80
C ARG A 48 17.30 -23.86 -17.25
N ASN A 49 18.17 -24.43 -18.07
CA ASN A 49 18.22 -24.16 -19.50
C ASN A 49 18.49 -22.67 -19.75
N LEU A 50 19.51 -22.13 -19.08
CA LEU A 50 20.17 -20.87 -19.43
C LEU A 50 21.44 -21.18 -20.25
N HIS A 51 22.03 -20.18 -20.88
CA HIS A 51 23.40 -20.32 -21.37
C HIS A 51 24.37 -20.40 -20.19
N PRO A 52 25.44 -21.22 -20.25
CA PRO A 52 26.45 -21.24 -19.19
C PRO A 52 27.04 -19.86 -18.92
N LYS A 53 27.16 -19.47 -17.65
CA LYS A 53 27.61 -18.14 -17.20
C LYS A 53 26.73 -16.97 -17.67
N GLU A 54 25.47 -17.22 -18.01
CA GLU A 54 24.52 -16.16 -18.32
C GLU A 54 24.15 -15.36 -17.07
N GLU A 55 24.19 -14.04 -17.17
CA GLU A 55 23.71 -13.11 -16.16
C GLU A 55 22.20 -12.98 -16.25
N VAL A 56 21.51 -13.14 -15.12
CA VAL A 56 20.06 -13.08 -15.04
C VAL A 56 19.61 -12.39 -13.76
N THR A 57 18.41 -11.83 -13.79
CA THR A 57 17.75 -11.25 -12.62
C THR A 57 16.51 -12.07 -12.31
N LEU A 58 16.41 -12.60 -11.09
CA LEU A 58 15.13 -13.08 -10.58
C LEU A 58 14.42 -11.93 -9.87
N HIS A 59 13.16 -11.71 -10.22
CA HIS A 59 12.32 -10.64 -9.71
C HIS A 59 11.02 -11.24 -9.17
N SER A 60 10.58 -10.77 -8.02
CA SER A 60 9.31 -11.11 -7.41
C SER A 60 8.43 -9.87 -7.33
N LEU A 61 7.18 -9.99 -7.74
CA LEU A 61 6.19 -8.91 -7.69
C LEU A 61 4.92 -9.39 -6.97
N HIS A 62 4.45 -8.59 -6.01
CA HIS A 62 3.21 -8.80 -5.28
C HIS A 62 2.36 -7.52 -5.29
N GLN A 63 1.08 -7.62 -5.60
CA GLN A 63 0.12 -6.53 -5.39
C GLN A 63 -0.62 -6.77 -4.08
N SER A 64 -0.50 -5.82 -3.15
CA SER A 64 -1.12 -5.91 -1.82
C SER A 64 -2.64 -5.66 -1.88
N GLU A 65 -3.33 -5.99 -0.80
CA GLU A 65 -4.76 -5.67 -0.62
C GLU A 65 -5.02 -4.16 -0.49
N ASP A 66 -3.97 -3.37 -0.25
CA ASP A 66 -4.01 -1.90 -0.27
C ASP A 66 -3.78 -1.35 -1.70
N GLU A 67 -3.73 -2.23 -2.71
CA GLU A 67 -3.52 -1.94 -4.15
C GLU A 67 -2.11 -1.42 -4.50
N ASP A 68 -1.17 -1.47 -3.55
CA ASP A 68 0.24 -1.11 -3.78
C ASP A 68 1.06 -2.30 -4.29
N TYR A 69 2.02 -2.04 -5.17
CA TYR A 69 2.93 -3.06 -5.69
C TYR A 69 4.23 -3.10 -4.89
N TRP A 70 4.65 -4.32 -4.56
CA TRP A 70 5.86 -4.64 -3.82
C TRP A 70 6.74 -5.54 -4.65
N GLU A 71 8.02 -5.21 -4.75
CA GLU A 71 9.01 -5.95 -5.50
C GLU A 71 10.26 -6.31 -4.69
N ALA A 72 10.87 -7.44 -5.03
CA ALA A 72 12.24 -7.78 -4.66
C ALA A 72 12.94 -8.38 -5.87
N PHE A 73 14.26 -8.29 -5.91
CA PHE A 73 15.04 -8.94 -6.96
C PHE A 73 16.46 -9.27 -6.50
N GLY A 74 17.01 -10.32 -7.09
CA GLY A 74 18.38 -10.76 -6.91
C GLY A 74 19.08 -10.98 -8.25
N HIS A 75 20.37 -10.67 -8.29
CA HIS A 75 21.25 -10.85 -9.45
C HIS A 75 21.99 -12.17 -9.35
N TYR A 76 21.94 -12.97 -10.41
CA TYR A 76 22.55 -14.29 -10.45
C TYR A 76 23.31 -14.50 -11.75
N THR A 77 24.25 -15.43 -11.71
CA THR A 77 24.97 -15.90 -12.90
C THR A 77 24.85 -17.42 -12.92
N SER A 78 24.34 -17.97 -14.03
CA SER A 78 24.13 -19.42 -14.13
C SER A 78 25.44 -20.20 -14.06
N ASP A 79 25.39 -21.41 -13.53
CA ASP A 79 26.52 -22.33 -13.48
C ASP A 79 26.97 -22.81 -14.88
N LYS A 80 27.96 -23.70 -14.91
CA LYS A 80 28.47 -24.31 -16.14
C LYS A 80 27.42 -25.15 -16.91
N ASN A 81 26.32 -25.51 -16.25
CA ASN A 81 25.21 -26.28 -16.82
C ASN A 81 24.02 -25.40 -17.18
N GLY A 82 24.13 -24.07 -17.05
CA GLY A 82 23.03 -23.15 -17.32
C GLY A 82 21.91 -23.23 -16.27
N THR A 83 22.28 -23.43 -15.00
CA THR A 83 21.35 -23.50 -13.86
C THR A 83 21.61 -22.38 -12.86
N VAL A 84 20.54 -21.82 -12.31
CA VAL A 84 20.56 -20.95 -11.11
C VAL A 84 19.63 -21.55 -10.06
N SER A 85 20.12 -21.71 -8.83
CA SER A 85 19.38 -22.17 -7.67
C SER A 85 19.39 -21.07 -6.61
N VAL A 86 18.28 -20.37 -6.39
CA VAL A 86 18.19 -19.27 -5.40
C VAL A 86 18.51 -19.75 -3.97
N THR A 87 18.33 -21.03 -3.70
CA THR A 87 18.61 -21.62 -2.39
C THR A 87 20.10 -21.84 -2.13
N GLU A 88 20.91 -21.94 -3.18
CA GLU A 88 22.32 -22.35 -3.10
C GLU A 88 23.26 -21.26 -3.61
N ASP A 89 22.83 -20.51 -4.62
CA ASP A 89 23.61 -19.48 -5.28
C ASP A 89 23.47 -18.14 -4.54
N ALA A 90 24.58 -17.41 -4.43
CA ALA A 90 24.59 -16.10 -3.83
C ALA A 90 24.06 -15.04 -4.81
N SER A 91 23.12 -14.22 -4.36
CA SER A 91 22.76 -12.99 -5.09
C SER A 91 23.94 -12.01 -5.04
N THR A 92 24.37 -11.51 -6.19
CA THR A 92 25.48 -10.54 -6.29
C THR A 92 25.02 -9.08 -6.19
N GLY A 93 23.71 -8.83 -6.21
CA GLY A 93 23.13 -7.50 -6.20
C GLY A 93 21.60 -7.53 -6.20
N GLY A 94 20.99 -6.36 -5.98
CA GLY A 94 19.55 -6.19 -5.95
C GLY A 94 19.02 -5.76 -4.58
N THR A 95 17.84 -6.23 -4.19
CA THR A 95 17.24 -5.90 -2.88
C THR A 95 17.87 -6.69 -1.73
N TYR A 96 18.70 -7.69 -2.04
CA TYR A 96 19.49 -8.48 -1.10
C TYR A 96 20.74 -9.07 -1.80
N THR A 97 21.75 -9.44 -1.02
CA THR A 97 22.96 -10.13 -1.49
C THR A 97 23.24 -11.36 -0.63
N GLY A 98 24.06 -12.29 -1.15
CA GLY A 98 24.40 -13.53 -0.45
C GLY A 98 23.43 -14.68 -0.72
N VAL A 99 23.67 -15.82 -0.06
CA VAL A 99 22.85 -17.04 -0.18
C VAL A 99 21.62 -16.89 0.70
N GLU A 100 20.58 -16.29 0.15
CA GLU A 100 19.35 -15.91 0.86
C GLU A 100 18.12 -16.54 0.17
N PRO A 101 17.75 -17.79 0.51
CA PRO A 101 16.71 -18.54 -0.22
C PRO A 101 15.35 -17.85 -0.27
N MET A 102 15.06 -16.99 0.72
CA MET A 102 13.81 -16.25 0.87
C MET A 102 13.96 -14.75 0.61
N GLY A 103 15.09 -14.32 0.03
CA GLY A 103 15.39 -12.93 -0.28
C GLY A 103 14.29 -12.27 -1.12
N LEU A 104 13.74 -12.99 -2.10
CA LEU A 104 12.62 -12.53 -2.93
C LEU A 104 11.29 -12.35 -2.17
N LEU A 105 11.19 -12.70 -0.88
CA LEU A 105 10.04 -12.33 -0.05
C LEU A 105 10.41 -11.25 0.97
N TRP A 106 11.38 -11.53 1.85
CA TRP A 106 11.64 -10.66 3.01
C TRP A 106 12.23 -9.30 2.62
N SER A 107 12.89 -9.22 1.45
CA SER A 107 13.49 -7.97 0.95
C SER A 107 12.56 -7.14 0.07
N MET A 108 11.28 -7.52 -0.05
CA MET A 108 10.34 -6.76 -0.85
C MET A 108 10.25 -5.31 -0.36
N ARG A 109 10.22 -4.39 -1.31
CA ARG A 109 10.02 -2.96 -1.10
C ARG A 109 8.93 -2.46 -2.04
N PRO A 110 8.26 -1.33 -1.75
CA PRO A 110 7.37 -0.71 -2.72
C PRO A 110 8.11 -0.41 -4.04
N ILE A 111 7.45 -0.59 -5.18
CA ILE A 111 8.04 -0.28 -6.48
C ILE A 111 8.41 1.22 -6.59
N PRO A 112 9.41 1.60 -7.41
CA PRO A 112 9.73 2.99 -7.68
C PRO A 112 8.50 3.81 -8.10
N GLY A 113 8.35 5.01 -7.53
CA GLY A 113 7.18 5.88 -7.77
C GLY A 113 5.97 5.62 -6.86
N SER A 114 6.04 4.63 -5.97
CA SER A 114 5.00 4.40 -4.95
C SER A 114 4.89 5.56 -3.96
N ARG A 115 3.69 5.71 -3.37
CA ARG A 115 3.46 6.62 -2.24
C ARG A 115 4.31 6.24 -1.03
N GLN A 116 4.62 7.21 -0.17
CA GLN A 116 5.43 6.99 1.03
C GLN A 116 4.62 6.41 2.20
N GLY A 117 5.33 5.88 3.21
CA GLY A 117 4.76 5.43 4.48
C GLY A 117 3.95 4.13 4.38
N LEU A 118 4.30 3.25 3.45
CA LEU A 118 3.63 1.98 3.19
C LEU A 118 4.01 0.90 4.19
N ARG A 119 3.03 0.07 4.57
CA ARG A 119 3.21 -1.18 5.30
C ARG A 119 2.45 -2.28 4.58
N LEU A 120 3.09 -3.42 4.31
CA LEU A 120 2.38 -4.58 3.78
C LEU A 120 1.43 -5.10 4.86
N ARG A 121 0.14 -5.18 4.54
CA ARG A 121 -0.91 -5.65 5.44
C ARG A 121 -1.67 -6.79 4.79
N LYS A 122 -1.97 -7.81 5.59
CA LYS A 122 -2.90 -8.88 5.24
C LYS A 122 -4.18 -8.71 6.06
N ARG A 123 -5.32 -8.50 5.42
CA ARG A 123 -6.63 -8.39 6.07
C ARG A 123 -7.47 -9.62 5.76
N ASP A 124 -7.53 -10.05 4.51
CA ASP A 124 -8.27 -11.23 4.11
C ASP A 124 -7.40 -12.49 4.15
N ILE A 125 -7.38 -13.17 5.29
CA ILE A 125 -6.64 -14.44 5.45
C ILE A 125 -7.19 -15.61 4.63
N MET A 126 -8.39 -15.47 4.03
CA MET A 126 -9.01 -16.51 3.20
C MET A 126 -8.47 -16.51 1.77
N SER A 127 -7.74 -15.46 1.38
CA SER A 127 -7.00 -15.38 0.12
C SER A 127 -5.49 -15.49 0.34
N PRO A 128 -4.73 -16.04 -0.62
CA PRO A 128 -3.27 -16.09 -0.53
C PRO A 128 -2.65 -14.72 -0.83
N MET A 129 -1.43 -14.52 -0.35
CA MET A 129 -0.49 -13.59 -0.97
C MET A 129 0.02 -14.23 -2.27
N VAL A 130 -0.36 -13.64 -3.41
CA VAL A 130 0.07 -14.10 -4.75
C VAL A 130 1.37 -13.40 -5.12
N VAL A 131 2.40 -14.17 -5.44
CA VAL A 131 3.72 -13.65 -5.81
C VAL A 131 4.09 -14.13 -7.21
N ASN A 132 4.31 -13.19 -8.12
CA ASN A 132 4.78 -13.45 -9.47
C ASN A 132 6.31 -13.47 -9.46
N ILE A 133 6.92 -14.62 -9.74
CA ILE A 133 8.36 -14.76 -9.90
C ILE A 133 8.68 -14.76 -11.39
N SER A 134 9.53 -13.83 -11.81
CA SER A 134 9.95 -13.65 -13.20
C SER A 134 11.46 -13.71 -13.29
N ILE A 135 11.97 -14.14 -14.44
CA ILE A 135 13.39 -14.06 -14.78
C ILE A 135 13.59 -13.12 -15.96
N PHE A 136 14.60 -12.26 -15.85
CA PHE A 136 15.01 -11.33 -16.90
C PHE A 136 16.47 -11.56 -17.30
N SER A 137 16.81 -11.22 -18.54
CA SER A 137 18.19 -11.26 -19.03
C SER A 137 19.00 -10.09 -18.45
N GLY A 138 20.23 -10.39 -18.05
CA GLY A 138 21.16 -9.44 -17.44
C GLY A 138 20.85 -9.09 -15.99
N HIS A 139 21.72 -8.28 -15.38
CA HIS A 139 21.55 -7.75 -14.01
C HIS A 139 20.77 -6.43 -14.05
N MET A 140 19.44 -6.54 -14.16
CA MET A 140 18.51 -5.41 -14.17
C MET A 140 18.23 -4.89 -12.75
N THR A 141 18.08 -3.58 -12.61
CA THR A 141 17.74 -2.93 -11.32
C THR A 141 16.44 -2.15 -11.34
N GLN A 142 15.86 -1.93 -12.53
CA GLN A 142 14.64 -1.17 -12.76
C GLN A 142 14.04 -1.52 -14.14
N GLY A 143 12.85 -1.02 -14.44
CA GLY A 143 12.21 -1.17 -15.75
C GLY A 143 11.68 -2.58 -16.04
N PHE A 144 11.41 -3.37 -15.00
CA PHE A 144 10.89 -4.74 -15.14
C PHE A 144 9.55 -4.80 -15.90
N SER A 145 8.72 -3.76 -15.81
CA SER A 145 7.45 -3.66 -16.54
C SER A 145 7.59 -3.35 -18.04
N GLU A 146 8.77 -2.90 -18.47
CA GLU A 146 9.06 -2.49 -19.85
C GLU A 146 9.78 -3.60 -20.65
N LYS A 147 10.08 -4.71 -20.00
CA LYS A 147 10.81 -5.84 -20.58
C LYS A 147 9.97 -7.11 -20.52
N ASP A 148 10.13 -7.95 -21.53
CA ASP A 148 9.56 -9.28 -21.51
C ASP A 148 10.41 -10.18 -20.60
N ALA A 149 9.75 -10.88 -19.68
CA ALA A 149 10.40 -11.90 -18.87
C ALA A 149 10.76 -13.12 -19.74
N LEU A 150 11.92 -13.71 -19.50
CA LEU A 150 12.36 -14.96 -20.15
C LEU A 150 11.47 -16.14 -19.75
N ALA A 151 10.99 -16.14 -18.51
CA ALA A 151 10.01 -17.06 -17.97
C ALA A 151 9.35 -16.44 -16.73
N MET A 152 8.15 -16.92 -16.39
CA MET A 152 7.39 -16.49 -15.21
C MET A 152 6.68 -17.68 -14.57
N VAL A 153 6.55 -17.66 -13.25
CA VAL A 153 5.72 -18.57 -12.47
C VAL A 153 5.01 -17.81 -11.35
N VAL A 154 3.80 -18.22 -11.03
CA VAL A 154 3.02 -17.65 -9.93
C VAL A 154 3.05 -18.63 -8.75
N THR A 155 3.35 -18.14 -7.56
CA THR A 155 3.31 -18.92 -6.32
C THR A 155 2.33 -18.30 -5.31
N GLU A 156 1.62 -19.14 -4.58
CA GLU A 156 0.63 -18.72 -3.59
C GLU A 156 1.11 -18.98 -2.16
N ARG A 157 1.01 -17.95 -1.33
CA ARG A 157 1.48 -17.92 0.05
C ARG A 157 0.30 -17.74 0.99
N TRP A 158 -0.12 -18.82 1.66
CA TRP A 158 -1.37 -18.88 2.42
C TRP A 158 -1.15 -18.50 3.89
N TYR A 159 -2.11 -17.83 4.51
CA TYR A 159 -2.08 -17.52 5.95
C TYR A 159 -2.88 -18.52 6.80
N LEU A 160 -3.61 -19.42 6.13
CA LEU A 160 -4.50 -20.39 6.76
C LEU A 160 -4.29 -21.75 6.12
N ALA A 161 -3.89 -22.74 6.90
CA ALA A 161 -3.72 -24.11 6.44
C ALA A 161 -5.07 -24.78 6.12
N PRO A 162 -5.09 -25.76 5.19
CA PRO A 162 -6.27 -26.57 4.94
C PRO A 162 -6.82 -27.21 6.22
N GLY A 163 -8.14 -27.09 6.42
CA GLY A 163 -8.84 -27.71 7.55
C GLY A 163 -8.86 -26.89 8.84
N VAL A 164 -8.12 -25.78 8.94
CA VAL A 164 -8.27 -24.83 10.06
C VAL A 164 -9.65 -24.17 9.97
N ARG A 165 -10.42 -24.23 11.05
CA ARG A 165 -11.75 -23.62 11.13
C ARG A 165 -11.65 -22.20 11.68
N ARG A 166 -12.19 -21.23 10.95
CA ARG A 166 -12.37 -19.84 11.39
C ARG A 166 -13.79 -19.66 11.96
N VAL A 167 -13.90 -19.19 13.20
CA VAL A 167 -15.18 -18.96 13.89
C VAL A 167 -15.21 -17.54 14.44
N ASP A 168 -16.13 -16.72 13.94
CA ASP A 168 -16.34 -15.38 14.47
C ASP A 168 -16.99 -15.45 15.86
N VAL A 169 -16.41 -14.73 16.84
CA VAL A 169 -16.90 -14.70 18.22
C VAL A 169 -17.40 -13.30 18.56
N ARG A 170 -18.67 -13.22 18.96
CA ARG A 170 -19.37 -11.98 19.32
C ARG A 170 -20.28 -12.26 20.52
N GLU A 171 -19.69 -12.40 21.71
CA GLU A 171 -20.41 -12.82 22.91
C GLU A 171 -20.01 -11.98 24.13
N GLN A 172 -20.98 -11.49 24.88
CA GLN A 172 -20.76 -10.82 26.18
C GLN A 172 -19.72 -9.68 26.14
N GLY A 173 -19.68 -8.91 25.04
CA GLY A 173 -18.72 -7.82 24.83
C GLY A 173 -17.35 -8.25 24.28
N VAL A 174 -17.08 -9.55 24.17
CA VAL A 174 -15.90 -10.09 23.50
C VAL A 174 -16.11 -10.07 22.00
N LYS A 175 -15.14 -9.47 21.28
CA LYS A 175 -15.11 -9.41 19.83
C LYS A 175 -13.78 -9.98 19.34
N GLY A 176 -13.84 -11.01 18.51
CA GLY A 176 -12.65 -11.58 17.90
C GLY A 176 -12.95 -12.76 16.99
N THR A 177 -11.92 -13.52 16.66
CA THR A 177 -12.03 -14.69 15.78
C THR A 177 -11.23 -15.84 16.35
N LEU A 178 -11.89 -16.98 16.54
CA LEU A 178 -11.31 -18.21 17.01
C LEU A 178 -10.90 -19.08 15.81
N PHE A 179 -9.64 -19.50 15.78
CA PHE A 179 -9.10 -20.44 14.81
C PHE A 179 -8.83 -21.78 15.48
N ILE A 180 -9.39 -22.85 14.90
CA ILE A 180 -9.31 -24.19 15.47
C ILE A 180 -8.61 -25.12 14.46
N PRO A 181 -7.46 -25.72 14.83
CA PRO A 181 -6.77 -26.67 13.98
C PRO A 181 -7.65 -27.88 13.60
N PRO A 182 -7.36 -28.57 12.48
CA PRO A 182 -8.04 -29.82 12.15
C PRO A 182 -7.70 -30.93 13.17
N GLY A 183 -8.64 -31.86 13.38
CA GLY A 183 -8.46 -33.02 14.27
C GLY A 183 -9.32 -32.98 15.53
N PRO A 184 -9.22 -34.01 16.39
CA PRO A 184 -10.10 -34.17 17.55
C PRO A 184 -9.75 -33.25 18.73
N GLY A 185 -8.54 -32.67 18.76
CA GLY A 185 -8.05 -31.93 19.93
C GLY A 185 -7.85 -32.82 21.17
N PRO A 186 -7.70 -32.22 22.37
CA PRO A 186 -7.60 -30.78 22.62
C PRO A 186 -6.32 -30.18 22.02
N PHE A 187 -6.32 -28.86 21.84
CA PHE A 187 -5.17 -28.12 21.31
C PHE A 187 -4.63 -27.15 22.37
N PRO A 188 -3.33 -26.87 22.41
CA PRO A 188 -2.79 -25.77 23.21
C PRO A 188 -3.39 -24.44 22.73
N ALA A 189 -3.82 -23.61 23.69
CA ALA A 189 -4.56 -22.38 23.39
C ALA A 189 -3.68 -21.12 23.43
N VAL A 190 -3.89 -20.20 22.50
CA VAL A 190 -3.21 -18.89 22.45
C VAL A 190 -4.23 -17.78 22.29
N LEU A 191 -4.14 -16.75 23.13
CA LEU A 191 -4.85 -15.49 22.95
C LEU A 191 -3.93 -14.52 22.20
N ASP A 192 -4.30 -14.13 21.00
CA ASP A 192 -3.53 -13.24 20.13
C ASP A 192 -4.05 -11.79 20.24
N MET A 193 -3.16 -10.86 20.58
CA MET A 193 -3.47 -9.44 20.78
C MET A 193 -2.50 -8.55 20.01
N TRP A 194 -3.03 -7.53 19.33
CA TRP A 194 -2.27 -6.55 18.55
C TRP A 194 -2.24 -5.18 19.21
N GLY A 195 -1.26 -4.35 18.87
CA GLY A 195 -1.06 -3.03 19.48
C GLY A 195 -2.09 -1.94 19.10
N GLY A 196 -1.73 -0.68 19.34
CA GLY A 196 -2.60 0.50 19.33
C GLY A 196 -3.27 0.90 18.00
N GLY A 197 -3.12 0.13 16.92
CA GLY A 197 -3.80 0.38 15.65
C GLY A 197 -5.31 0.08 15.67
N GLY A 198 -5.77 -0.66 16.68
CA GLY A 198 -7.15 -1.08 16.86
C GLY A 198 -7.65 -2.07 15.81
N GLY A 199 -8.91 -2.50 15.98
CA GLY A 199 -9.57 -3.42 15.05
C GLY A 199 -9.07 -4.86 15.19
N LEU A 200 -9.57 -5.73 14.33
CA LEU A 200 -9.27 -7.15 14.36
C LEU A 200 -8.21 -7.51 13.31
N VAL A 201 -7.09 -8.06 13.76
CA VAL A 201 -5.99 -8.53 12.90
C VAL A 201 -5.82 -10.03 13.11
N GLU A 202 -5.99 -10.81 12.04
CA GLU A 202 -6.18 -12.26 12.16
C GLU A 202 -4.98 -13.10 11.71
N TYR A 203 -4.09 -12.55 10.88
CA TYR A 203 -3.12 -13.36 10.14
C TYR A 203 -2.11 -14.12 11.01
N ARG A 204 -1.71 -13.56 12.16
CA ARG A 204 -0.80 -14.26 13.09
C ARG A 204 -1.51 -15.40 13.83
N ALA A 205 -2.74 -15.18 14.28
CA ALA A 205 -3.56 -16.22 14.90
C ALA A 205 -3.84 -17.37 13.90
N ALA A 206 -4.25 -17.03 12.67
CA ALA A 206 -4.47 -18.01 11.61
C ALA A 206 -3.25 -18.88 11.33
N LEU A 207 -2.05 -18.29 11.29
CA LEU A 207 -0.80 -19.03 11.13
C LEU A 207 -0.49 -19.92 12.33
N LEU A 208 -0.62 -19.42 13.56
CA LEU A 208 -0.43 -20.24 14.75
C LEU A 208 -1.38 -21.45 14.78
N ALA A 209 -2.64 -21.27 14.36
CA ALA A 209 -3.58 -22.37 14.24
C ALA A 209 -3.24 -23.37 13.14
N SER A 210 -2.59 -22.90 12.09
CA SER A 210 -2.02 -23.75 11.05
C SER A 210 -0.89 -24.64 11.58
N HIS A 211 -0.26 -24.26 12.68
CA HIS A 211 0.77 -25.01 13.39
C HIS A 211 0.27 -25.74 14.65
N GLY A 212 -1.04 -25.93 14.78
CA GLY A 212 -1.62 -26.82 15.80
C GLY A 212 -2.07 -26.17 17.11
N PHE A 213 -2.11 -24.84 17.20
CA PHE A 213 -2.66 -24.12 18.35
C PHE A 213 -4.12 -23.71 18.12
N VAL A 214 -4.99 -23.84 19.12
CA VAL A 214 -6.27 -23.13 19.05
C VAL A 214 -6.02 -21.67 19.41
N THR A 215 -6.32 -20.73 18.50
CA THR A 215 -5.94 -19.33 18.71
C THR A 215 -7.12 -18.38 18.61
N MET A 216 -7.22 -17.43 19.53
CA MET A 216 -8.23 -16.39 19.51
C MET A 216 -7.59 -15.04 19.19
N ALA A 217 -7.84 -14.49 18.00
CA ALA A 217 -7.51 -13.10 17.68
C ALA A 217 -8.52 -12.19 18.38
N LEU A 218 -8.06 -11.32 19.28
CA LEU A 218 -8.93 -10.49 20.11
C LEU A 218 -8.89 -9.01 19.68
N GLU A 219 -10.07 -8.45 19.41
CA GLU A 219 -10.25 -7.01 19.22
C GLU A 219 -10.66 -6.39 20.55
N TYR A 220 -9.73 -5.63 21.14
CA TYR A 220 -9.94 -4.97 22.45
C TYR A 220 -9.87 -3.44 22.37
N LEU A 221 -9.46 -2.90 21.21
CA LEU A 221 -9.42 -1.48 20.89
C LEU A 221 -10.33 -1.25 19.68
N GLY A 222 -11.56 -0.76 19.92
CA GLY A 222 -12.52 -0.44 18.85
C GLY A 222 -13.91 -1.05 19.00
N SER A 223 -14.66 -0.72 20.06
CA SER A 223 -16.10 -0.98 20.08
C SER A 223 -16.90 0.24 20.51
N HIS A 224 -18.01 0.45 19.81
CA HIS A 224 -19.10 1.38 20.15
C HIS A 224 -19.96 0.84 21.33
N VAL A 225 -19.57 -0.31 21.90
CA VAL A 225 -20.29 -1.05 22.96
C VAL A 225 -19.47 -1.13 24.27
N TYR A 226 -18.22 -0.65 24.26
CA TYR A 226 -17.55 -0.19 25.46
C TYR A 226 -17.51 1.33 25.42
N PRO A 227 -18.40 2.01 26.17
CA PRO A 227 -18.01 3.31 26.66
C PRO A 227 -16.72 3.09 27.47
N PHE A 228 -15.90 4.12 27.56
CA PHE A 228 -15.02 4.30 28.70
C PHE A 228 -15.88 4.45 29.99
N SER A 229 -16.76 3.48 30.30
CA SER A 229 -17.76 3.48 31.37
C SER A 229 -17.19 2.96 32.68
N LYS A 230 -15.95 3.34 32.95
CA LYS A 230 -15.66 4.07 34.18
C LYS A 230 -14.88 5.33 33.79
N PRO A 231 -15.40 6.54 34.07
CA PRO A 231 -14.57 7.73 34.06
C PRO A 231 -13.63 7.65 35.26
N GLN A 232 -12.59 6.83 35.15
CA GLN A 232 -11.44 6.88 36.06
C GLN A 232 -10.26 7.29 35.21
N LYS A 233 -9.94 8.59 35.24
CA LYS A 233 -8.64 9.24 34.94
C LYS A 233 -7.97 9.07 33.58
N TYR A 234 -8.10 7.94 32.88
CA TYR A 234 -7.12 7.55 31.86
C TYR A 234 -7.21 8.25 30.49
N PRO A 235 -8.35 8.65 29.90
CA PRO A 235 -8.30 9.27 28.57
C PRO A 235 -7.64 10.66 28.59
N PHE A 236 -7.93 11.47 29.60
CA PHE A 236 -7.37 12.82 29.72
C PHE A 236 -5.92 12.79 30.22
N GLU A 237 -5.58 11.88 31.14
CA GLU A 237 -4.21 11.69 31.60
C GLU A 237 -3.32 11.03 30.53
N VAL A 238 -3.82 10.08 29.73
CA VAL A 238 -3.06 9.51 28.59
C VAL A 238 -2.90 10.55 27.49
N LEU A 239 -3.91 11.38 27.21
CA LEU A 239 -3.78 12.43 26.20
C LEU A 239 -2.86 13.58 26.68
N GLU A 240 -2.93 13.98 27.96
CA GLU A 240 -2.01 14.96 28.54
C GLU A 240 -0.60 14.41 28.75
N TYR A 241 -0.46 13.14 29.15
CA TYR A 241 0.81 12.41 29.13
C TYR A 241 1.33 12.41 27.71
N MET A 242 0.56 11.96 26.72
CA MET A 242 0.97 11.97 25.31
C MET A 242 1.33 13.37 24.82
N LYS A 243 0.63 14.45 25.19
CA LYS A 243 1.02 15.83 24.84
C LYS A 243 2.34 16.25 25.49
N ARG A 244 2.57 15.95 26.77
CA ARG A 244 3.82 16.23 27.49
C ARG A 244 4.99 15.40 26.95
N THR A 245 4.67 14.19 26.51
CA THR A 245 5.59 13.15 26.05
C THR A 245 5.91 13.31 24.55
N LEU A 246 4.98 13.86 23.75
CA LEU A 246 5.16 14.27 22.35
C LEU A 246 6.23 15.35 22.20
N LEU A 247 6.41 16.22 23.20
CA LEU A 247 7.49 17.22 23.22
C LEU A 247 8.90 16.59 23.25
N LYS A 248 9.01 15.31 23.63
CA LYS A 248 10.27 14.57 23.66
C LYS A 248 10.50 13.72 22.41
N ALA A 249 9.49 13.59 21.54
CA ALA A 249 9.67 12.85 20.30
C ALA A 249 10.73 13.55 19.45
N ARG A 250 11.62 12.76 18.83
CA ARG A 250 12.64 13.28 17.92
C ARG A 250 12.17 13.18 16.49
N ILE A 251 12.79 13.97 15.63
CA ILE A 251 12.59 13.93 14.19
C ILE A 251 13.92 13.55 13.55
N ASP A 252 13.90 12.55 12.66
CA ASP A 252 15.09 12.14 11.90
C ASP A 252 15.37 13.09 10.71
N GLU A 253 16.47 12.87 9.99
CA GLU A 253 16.86 13.66 8.82
C GLU A 253 15.84 13.61 7.66
N ASN A 254 14.93 12.63 7.66
CA ASN A 254 13.88 12.44 6.66
C ASN A 254 12.52 12.98 7.13
N ASN A 255 12.48 13.72 8.24
CA ASN A 255 11.29 14.27 8.85
C ASN A 255 10.30 13.21 9.39
N HIS A 256 10.80 12.03 9.76
CA HIS A 256 10.01 11.01 10.45
C HIS A 256 10.06 11.18 11.97
N VAL A 257 8.94 10.91 12.64
CA VAL A 257 8.84 10.99 14.10
C VAL A 257 9.35 9.69 14.74
N ILE A 258 10.33 9.82 15.64
CA ILE A 258 10.83 8.77 16.52
C ILE A 258 10.15 8.92 17.88
N TRP A 259 9.35 7.92 18.25
CA TRP A 259 8.53 7.91 19.46
C TRP A 259 9.25 7.31 20.67
N ARG A 260 10.39 6.63 20.45
CA ARG A 260 11.14 5.95 21.52
C ARG A 260 11.37 6.83 22.76
N ASP A 261 11.80 8.06 22.57
CA ASP A 261 12.20 8.97 23.67
C ASP A 261 11.02 9.55 24.43
N ALA A 262 9.81 9.38 23.90
CA ALA A 262 8.60 9.86 24.50
C ALA A 262 8.48 9.31 25.94
N VAL A 263 8.73 8.02 26.13
CA VAL A 263 8.60 7.35 27.44
C VAL A 263 9.88 7.35 28.27
N LEU A 264 10.95 8.03 27.82
CA LEU A 264 12.23 8.07 28.52
C LEU A 264 12.38 9.33 29.42
N PRO A 265 13.05 9.20 30.59
CA PRO A 265 13.42 7.94 31.24
C PRO A 265 12.15 7.16 31.65
N ILE A 266 12.25 5.83 31.72
CA ILE A 266 11.13 4.97 32.15
C ILE A 266 10.61 5.52 33.49
N PRO A 267 9.29 5.84 33.61
CA PRO A 267 8.72 6.38 34.83
C PRO A 267 9.12 5.54 36.04
N THR A 268 9.26 6.10 37.24
CA THR A 268 9.57 5.32 38.46
C THR A 268 8.32 4.91 39.22
N GLU A 269 7.28 5.73 39.15
CA GLU A 269 6.04 5.62 39.93
C GLU A 269 5.24 4.34 39.62
N LEU A 270 4.81 3.64 40.68
CA LEU A 270 4.13 2.33 40.59
C LEU A 270 2.72 2.42 40.00
N ASP A 271 2.04 3.56 40.12
CA ASP A 271 0.68 3.79 39.59
C ASP A 271 0.63 3.90 38.05
N THR A 272 1.78 4.09 37.42
CA THR A 272 1.95 4.13 35.95
C THR A 272 2.63 2.88 35.40
N LYS A 273 2.87 1.85 36.24
CA LYS A 273 3.58 0.63 35.88
C LYS A 273 2.73 -0.62 36.05
N VAL A 274 2.97 -1.58 35.16
CA VAL A 274 2.55 -2.96 35.38
C VAL A 274 3.51 -3.60 36.39
N ASP A 275 2.96 -4.07 37.50
CA ASP A 275 3.70 -4.79 38.53
C ASP A 275 3.99 -6.24 38.08
N VAL A 276 5.05 -6.39 37.28
CA VAL A 276 5.47 -7.69 36.73
C VAL A 276 5.96 -8.66 37.80
N ALA A 277 6.32 -8.17 39.00
CA ALA A 277 6.68 -9.03 40.13
C ALA A 277 5.56 -9.99 40.54
N ARG A 278 4.30 -9.69 40.20
CA ARG A 278 3.14 -10.53 40.51
C ARG A 278 2.96 -11.71 39.56
N ILE A 279 3.72 -11.78 38.47
CA ILE A 279 3.66 -12.86 37.49
C ILE A 279 4.23 -14.14 38.12
N LYS A 280 3.43 -15.21 38.07
CA LYS A 280 3.77 -16.53 38.65
C LYS A 280 3.99 -17.63 37.60
N CYS A 281 3.88 -17.29 36.32
CA CYS A 281 4.09 -18.21 35.19
C CYS A 281 5.32 -17.78 34.39
N PRO A 282 5.88 -18.68 33.55
CA PRO A 282 6.96 -18.33 32.65
C PRO A 282 6.58 -17.15 31.75
N LEU A 283 7.50 -16.19 31.62
CA LEU A 283 7.38 -15.01 30.78
C LEU A 283 8.53 -15.01 29.77
N MET A 284 8.19 -14.94 28.48
CA MET A 284 9.15 -14.73 27.42
C MET A 284 8.95 -13.33 26.82
N ILE A 285 10.04 -12.56 26.73
CA ILE A 285 10.04 -11.23 26.10
C ILE A 285 10.94 -11.30 24.86
N VAL A 286 10.39 -10.85 23.72
CA VAL A 286 11.12 -10.71 22.46
C VAL A 286 11.33 -9.21 22.20
N VAL A 287 12.58 -8.79 22.03
CA VAL A 287 12.96 -7.37 21.96
C VAL A 287 13.69 -7.08 20.67
N GLY A 288 13.19 -6.10 19.90
CA GLY A 288 13.94 -5.45 18.85
C GLY A 288 14.85 -4.37 19.45
N GLN A 289 16.17 -4.50 19.29
CA GLN A 289 17.11 -3.55 19.89
C GLN A 289 17.13 -2.20 19.18
N ASP A 290 16.65 -2.13 17.94
CA ASP A 290 16.55 -0.90 17.14
C ASP A 290 15.10 -0.38 17.05
N ASP A 291 14.32 -0.59 18.12
CA ASP A 291 12.95 -0.09 18.20
C ASP A 291 12.93 1.45 18.32
N GLN A 292 12.44 2.12 17.26
CA GLN A 292 12.28 3.57 17.20
C GLN A 292 10.87 4.04 17.61
N ASN A 293 9.95 3.12 17.92
CA ASN A 293 8.58 3.42 18.35
C ASN A 293 8.43 3.46 19.87
N TRP A 294 9.11 2.57 20.60
CA TRP A 294 9.06 2.54 22.06
C TRP A 294 10.42 2.17 22.67
N ALA A 295 10.65 2.57 23.92
CA ALA A 295 11.85 2.24 24.68
C ALA A 295 11.85 0.78 25.17
N THR A 296 11.84 -0.18 24.24
CA THR A 296 11.68 -1.61 24.56
C THR A 296 12.88 -2.21 25.28
N VAL A 297 14.09 -1.74 24.98
CA VAL A 297 15.33 -2.18 25.64
C VAL A 297 15.31 -1.77 27.11
N GLU A 298 15.11 -0.48 27.38
CA GLU A 298 15.09 0.10 28.72
C GLU A 298 13.91 -0.44 29.53
N SER A 299 12.75 -0.65 28.89
CA SER A 299 11.59 -1.29 29.53
C SER A 299 11.89 -2.74 29.93
N THR A 300 12.61 -3.48 29.08
CA THR A 300 12.97 -4.88 29.35
C THR A 300 13.98 -4.98 30.49
N GLU A 301 15.00 -4.12 30.51
CA GLU A 301 15.95 -4.04 31.62
C GLU A 301 15.24 -3.75 32.94
N HIS A 302 14.27 -2.84 32.93
CA HIS A 302 13.47 -2.53 34.11
C HIS A 302 12.58 -3.72 34.54
N ILE A 303 12.01 -4.47 33.60
CA ILE A 303 11.24 -5.70 33.88
C ILE A 303 12.15 -6.76 34.50
N GLN A 304 13.34 -6.98 33.95
CA GLN A 304 14.34 -7.92 34.47
C GLN A 304 14.68 -7.59 35.92
N GLN A 305 15.05 -6.33 36.20
CA GLN A 305 15.38 -5.90 37.57
C GLN A 305 14.21 -6.10 38.55
N MET A 306 12.97 -5.83 38.12
CA MET A 306 11.79 -6.03 38.98
C MET A 306 11.59 -7.52 39.27
N MET A 307 11.66 -8.38 38.26
CA MET A 307 11.49 -9.83 38.42
C MET A 307 12.59 -10.44 39.29
N GLU A 308 13.84 -10.01 39.14
CA GLU A 308 14.98 -10.44 39.96
C GLU A 308 14.80 -10.05 41.43
N ARG A 309 14.45 -8.79 41.72
CA ARG A 309 14.24 -8.31 43.10
C ARG A 309 13.13 -9.06 43.82
N SER A 310 12.17 -9.60 43.08
CA SER A 310 11.05 -10.36 43.63
C SER A 310 11.30 -11.87 43.67
N GLY A 311 12.51 -12.34 43.31
CA GLY A 311 12.85 -13.77 43.27
C GLY A 311 12.27 -14.54 42.08
N ASN A 312 11.61 -13.84 41.15
CA ASN A 312 10.93 -14.41 39.98
C ASN A 312 11.79 -14.40 38.72
N GLY A 313 13.07 -14.01 38.80
CA GLY A 313 13.98 -13.97 37.65
C GLY A 313 14.08 -15.30 36.88
N HIS A 314 13.93 -16.43 37.58
CA HIS A 314 13.93 -17.78 36.98
C HIS A 314 12.75 -18.06 36.04
N LEU A 315 11.67 -17.25 36.09
CA LEU A 315 10.51 -17.35 35.20
C LEU A 315 10.71 -16.56 33.90
N LEU A 316 11.73 -15.70 33.82
CA LEU A 316 11.91 -14.76 32.73
C LEU A 316 12.93 -15.27 31.71
N THR A 317 12.53 -15.31 30.44
CA THR A 317 13.41 -15.49 29.28
C THR A 317 13.36 -14.25 28.41
N VAL A 318 14.52 -13.72 28.01
CA VAL A 318 14.62 -12.55 27.12
C VAL A 318 15.36 -12.94 25.86
N LEU A 319 14.74 -12.66 24.70
CA LEU A 319 15.31 -12.85 23.37
C LEU A 319 15.50 -11.46 22.74
N SER A 320 16.76 -11.02 22.64
CA SER A 320 17.12 -9.71 22.08
C SER A 320 17.69 -9.86 20.68
N TYR A 321 17.11 -9.13 19.72
CA TYR A 321 17.49 -9.18 18.32
C TYR A 321 18.15 -7.85 17.88
N PRO A 322 19.47 -7.83 17.65
CA PRO A 322 20.17 -6.66 17.13
C PRO A 322 19.61 -6.23 15.76
N GLY A 323 19.42 -4.93 15.56
CA GLY A 323 18.91 -4.36 14.29
C GLY A 323 17.43 -4.63 13.98
N ALA A 324 16.72 -5.41 14.81
CA ALA A 324 15.28 -5.55 14.68
C ALA A 324 14.55 -4.33 15.25
N GLY A 325 13.59 -3.81 14.50
CA GLY A 325 12.75 -2.68 14.91
C GLY A 325 11.48 -3.09 15.66
N HIS A 326 10.48 -2.20 15.66
CA HIS A 326 9.24 -2.36 16.42
C HIS A 326 8.34 -3.51 15.94
N LEU A 327 8.19 -3.64 14.62
CA LEU A 327 7.28 -4.61 14.00
C LEU A 327 8.00 -5.94 13.77
N ILE A 328 7.94 -6.84 14.76
CA ILE A 328 8.37 -8.23 14.62
C ILE A 328 7.18 -9.05 14.13
N GLU A 329 7.12 -9.21 12.81
CA GLU A 329 6.01 -9.85 12.09
C GLU A 329 6.26 -11.36 11.85
N PRO A 330 5.24 -12.14 11.43
CA PRO A 330 5.46 -13.50 10.97
C PRO A 330 6.53 -13.60 9.87
N PRO A 331 7.21 -14.76 9.74
CA PRO A 331 8.36 -14.92 8.84
C PRO A 331 8.13 -14.43 7.41
N TYR A 332 9.18 -13.85 6.84
CA TYR A 332 9.25 -13.32 5.46
C TYR A 332 8.35 -12.12 5.16
N THR A 333 7.62 -11.60 6.14
CA THR A 333 6.96 -10.30 6.01
C THR A 333 8.02 -9.22 5.74
N PRO A 334 7.86 -8.38 4.71
CA PRO A 334 8.87 -7.38 4.37
C PRO A 334 9.04 -6.35 5.47
N HIS A 335 10.29 -5.96 5.74
CA HIS A 335 10.59 -5.00 6.79
C HIS A 335 10.13 -3.58 6.40
N VAL A 336 9.50 -2.88 7.35
CA VAL A 336 9.00 -1.52 7.18
C VAL A 336 9.76 -0.59 8.13
N ARG A 337 10.68 0.20 7.56
CA ARG A 337 11.49 1.17 8.33
C ARG A 337 10.68 2.39 8.80
N PHE A 338 9.71 2.81 8.00
CA PHE A 338 8.84 3.93 8.30
C PHE A 338 7.44 3.67 7.74
N SER A 339 6.41 4.05 8.50
CA SER A 339 5.03 4.05 8.02
C SER A 339 4.25 5.20 8.65
N ASN A 340 3.18 5.63 7.98
CA ASN A 340 2.29 6.61 8.57
C ASN A 340 1.53 5.99 9.75
N PHE A 341 1.54 6.68 10.89
CA PHE A 341 0.81 6.25 12.08
C PHE A 341 -0.70 6.39 11.82
N THR A 342 -1.37 5.28 11.54
CA THR A 342 -2.82 5.26 11.37
C THR A 342 -3.47 5.12 12.75
N THR A 343 -3.83 6.25 13.37
CA THR A 343 -4.82 6.21 14.46
C THR A 343 -6.13 5.69 13.89
N GLN A 344 -6.83 4.85 14.66
CA GLN A 344 -8.10 4.32 14.23
C GLN A 344 -9.20 5.39 14.23
N GLY A 345 -9.18 6.19 13.18
CA GLY A 345 -10.31 6.78 12.51
C GLY A 345 -9.89 6.75 11.06
N ARG A 346 -10.30 5.72 10.30
CA ARG A 346 -9.93 5.59 8.87
C ARG A 346 -10.20 6.94 8.22
N GLN A 347 -9.13 7.67 7.87
CA GLN A 347 -9.27 8.89 7.10
C GLN A 347 -10.00 8.47 5.83
N LYS A 348 -11.17 9.07 5.59
CA LYS A 348 -11.99 8.74 4.42
C LYS A 348 -11.10 8.96 3.19
N VAL A 349 -10.84 7.89 2.44
CA VAL A 349 -9.86 7.94 1.36
C VAL A 349 -10.59 8.44 0.12
N LEU A 350 -10.46 9.73 -0.16
CA LEU A 350 -10.77 10.28 -1.47
C LEU A 350 -9.55 10.05 -2.37
N SER A 351 -9.78 9.47 -3.54
CA SER A 351 -8.73 9.18 -4.54
C SER A 351 -9.16 9.67 -5.91
N VAL A 352 -8.20 10.19 -6.67
CA VAL A 352 -8.38 10.68 -8.04
C VAL A 352 -7.26 10.09 -8.88
N GLN A 353 -7.61 9.34 -9.93
CA GLN A 353 -6.62 8.70 -10.81
C GLN A 353 -6.96 8.94 -12.29
N PRO A 354 -6.00 9.44 -13.10
CA PRO A 354 -4.72 10.00 -12.68
C PRO A 354 -4.88 11.36 -11.96
N THR A 355 -3.95 11.68 -11.04
CA THR A 355 -3.90 13.00 -10.37
C THR A 355 -3.36 14.09 -11.29
N ARG A 356 -2.58 13.72 -12.32
CA ARG A 356 -2.08 14.59 -13.39
C ARG A 356 -2.44 13.97 -14.74
N ALA A 357 -3.22 14.68 -15.56
CA ALA A 357 -3.56 14.25 -16.91
C ALA A 357 -3.97 15.44 -17.77
N LEU A 358 -4.16 15.20 -19.07
CA LEU A 358 -4.74 16.20 -19.95
C LEU A 358 -6.17 16.55 -19.54
N VAL A 359 -6.61 17.77 -19.89
CA VAL A 359 -7.93 18.29 -19.54
C VAL A 359 -9.08 17.51 -20.20
N ASP A 360 -8.82 16.85 -21.32
CA ASP A 360 -9.76 16.01 -22.07
C ASP A 360 -9.69 14.53 -21.70
N GLU A 361 -8.75 14.13 -20.82
CA GLU A 361 -8.65 12.77 -20.32
C GLU A 361 -9.61 12.52 -19.13
N LYS A 362 -10.23 11.33 -19.15
CA LYS A 362 -11.09 10.87 -18.07
C LYS A 362 -10.29 10.59 -16.81
N PHE A 363 -10.88 10.87 -15.65
CA PHE A 363 -10.33 10.44 -14.37
C PHE A 363 -11.34 9.64 -13.56
N LYS A 364 -10.83 8.71 -12.79
CA LYS A 364 -11.56 7.89 -11.83
C LYS A 364 -11.50 8.60 -10.49
N ILE A 365 -12.67 8.83 -9.89
CA ILE A 365 -12.77 9.33 -8.53
C ILE A 365 -13.41 8.23 -7.71
N ALA A 366 -12.73 7.81 -6.65
CA ALA A 366 -13.26 6.85 -5.71
C ALA A 366 -13.11 7.35 -4.27
N VAL A 367 -14.15 7.16 -3.49
CA VAL A 367 -14.18 7.41 -2.06
C VAL A 367 -14.34 6.07 -1.36
N ARG A 368 -13.50 5.79 -0.36
CA ARG A 368 -13.58 4.58 0.45
C ARG A 368 -13.66 4.92 1.93
N ASN A 369 -14.09 3.94 2.72
CA ASN A 369 -14.25 4.02 4.18
C ASN A 369 -15.37 4.97 4.63
N LEU A 370 -16.45 5.07 3.86
CA LEU A 370 -17.71 5.65 4.30
C LEU A 370 -18.51 4.65 5.15
N GLN A 371 -19.52 5.10 5.88
CA GLN A 371 -20.50 4.18 6.46
C GLN A 371 -21.34 3.58 5.31
N PRO A 372 -21.74 2.30 5.38
CA PRO A 372 -22.64 1.72 4.37
C PRO A 372 -23.88 2.58 4.18
N ARG A 373 -24.26 2.85 2.92
CA ARG A 373 -25.40 3.72 2.56
C ARG A 373 -25.30 5.15 3.08
N GLN A 374 -24.10 5.63 3.38
CA GLN A 374 -23.88 7.04 3.73
C GLN A 374 -24.07 7.94 2.52
N GLU A 375 -24.90 8.96 2.69
CA GLU A 375 -25.05 10.07 1.76
C GLU A 375 -23.86 11.02 1.84
N VAL A 376 -23.33 11.41 0.68
CA VAL A 376 -22.17 12.30 0.56
C VAL A 376 -22.31 13.22 -0.65
N THR A 377 -21.66 14.39 -0.57
CA THR A 377 -21.48 15.28 -1.72
C THR A 377 -20.02 15.30 -2.12
N LEU A 378 -19.72 15.01 -3.39
CA LEU A 378 -18.44 15.33 -3.99
C LEU A 378 -18.52 16.72 -4.62
N HIS A 379 -17.61 17.60 -4.24
CA HIS A 379 -17.53 18.99 -4.69
C HIS A 379 -16.18 19.23 -5.33
N SER A 380 -16.14 19.94 -6.44
CA SER A 380 -14.92 20.37 -7.11
C SER A 380 -14.86 21.88 -7.16
N LEU A 381 -13.71 22.45 -6.83
CA LEU A 381 -13.45 23.88 -6.84
C LEU A 381 -12.21 24.20 -7.69
N HIS A 382 -12.33 25.19 -8.56
CA HIS A 382 -11.23 25.70 -9.37
C HIS A 382 -11.18 27.23 -9.29
N GLN A 383 -9.99 27.78 -9.07
CA GLN A 383 -9.74 29.22 -9.24
C GLN A 383 -9.17 29.49 -10.64
N SER A 384 -9.90 30.26 -11.43
CA SER A 384 -9.48 30.66 -12.78
C SER A 384 -8.29 31.63 -12.75
N GLU A 385 -7.64 31.83 -13.90
CA GLU A 385 -6.57 32.82 -14.07
C GLU A 385 -7.05 34.26 -13.80
N ALA A 386 -8.34 34.53 -14.00
CA ALA A 386 -8.98 35.80 -13.67
C ALA A 386 -9.30 35.95 -12.17
N LYS A 387 -8.93 34.97 -11.35
CA LYS A 387 -9.19 34.86 -9.91
C LYS A 387 -10.67 34.65 -9.53
N ASP A 388 -11.54 34.40 -10.51
CA ASP A 388 -12.93 33.96 -10.27
C ASP A 388 -12.94 32.46 -9.90
N TYR A 389 -13.83 32.08 -8.96
CA TYR A 389 -13.98 30.69 -8.50
C TYR A 389 -15.14 29.98 -9.20
N TRP A 390 -14.89 28.74 -9.56
CA TRP A 390 -15.82 27.86 -10.27
C TRP A 390 -16.02 26.58 -9.46
N GLU A 391 -17.26 26.14 -9.34
CA GLU A 391 -17.62 24.94 -8.60
C GLU A 391 -18.50 24.00 -9.42
N ALA A 392 -18.40 22.71 -9.12
CA ALA A 392 -19.39 21.69 -9.48
C ALA A 392 -19.56 20.73 -8.31
N PHE A 393 -20.70 20.05 -8.23
CA PHE A 393 -20.91 19.03 -7.22
C PHE A 393 -21.90 17.97 -7.66
N GLY A 394 -21.73 16.76 -7.14
CA GLY A 394 -22.64 15.63 -7.34
C GLY A 394 -22.98 14.95 -6.01
N HIS A 395 -24.19 14.43 -5.92
CA HIS A 395 -24.73 13.71 -4.75
C HIS A 395 -24.61 12.20 -4.96
N TYR A 396 -24.08 11.51 -3.96
CA TYR A 396 -23.85 10.07 -4.02
C TYR A 396 -24.28 9.41 -2.71
N THR A 397 -24.55 8.11 -2.80
CA THR A 397 -24.79 7.26 -1.64
C THR A 397 -23.86 6.06 -1.75
N SER A 398 -23.08 5.81 -0.71
CA SER A 398 -22.11 4.72 -0.72
C SER A 398 -22.76 3.33 -0.74
N ASP A 399 -22.06 2.37 -1.32
CA ASP A 399 -22.46 0.96 -1.36
C ASP A 399 -22.42 0.30 0.04
N GLU A 400 -22.72 -1.00 0.09
CA GLU A 400 -22.70 -1.76 1.35
C GLU A 400 -21.30 -1.90 1.96
N ASN A 401 -20.25 -1.65 1.17
CA ASN A 401 -18.85 -1.66 1.60
C ASN A 401 -18.35 -0.26 2.00
N GLY A 402 -19.18 0.78 1.91
CA GLY A 402 -18.79 2.15 2.21
C GLY A 402 -17.93 2.80 1.11
N THR A 403 -18.19 2.47 -0.15
CA THR A 403 -17.49 2.97 -1.33
C THR A 403 -18.41 3.81 -2.22
N VAL A 404 -17.86 4.85 -2.84
CA VAL A 404 -18.45 5.58 -3.96
C VAL A 404 -17.44 5.64 -5.09
N SER A 405 -17.84 5.32 -6.32
CA SER A 405 -17.06 5.35 -7.55
C SER A 405 -17.78 6.23 -8.57
N VAL A 406 -17.30 7.46 -8.82
CA VAL A 406 -17.97 8.41 -9.74
C VAL A 406 -18.07 7.88 -11.17
N THR A 407 -17.22 6.92 -11.53
CA THR A 407 -17.24 6.27 -12.84
C THR A 407 -18.32 5.21 -12.99
N GLU A 408 -18.91 4.75 -11.90
CA GLU A 408 -19.85 3.61 -11.88
C GLU A 408 -21.18 4.00 -11.23
N ASP A 409 -21.13 4.88 -10.22
CA ASP A 409 -22.29 5.36 -9.48
C ASP A 409 -22.89 6.60 -10.13
N ALA A 410 -24.22 6.64 -10.19
CA ALA A 410 -24.94 7.79 -10.72
C ALA A 410 -25.04 8.90 -9.67
N SER A 411 -24.67 10.12 -10.06
CA SER A 411 -25.01 11.30 -9.26
C SER A 411 -26.53 11.47 -9.21
N THR A 412 -27.11 11.53 -8.00
CA THR A 412 -28.56 11.67 -7.79
C THR A 412 -29.03 13.12 -7.79
N GLY A 413 -28.10 14.09 -7.79
CA GLY A 413 -28.39 15.51 -7.72
C GLY A 413 -27.12 16.36 -7.74
N GLY A 414 -27.29 17.67 -7.93
CA GLY A 414 -26.19 18.63 -7.97
C GLY A 414 -26.10 19.41 -9.28
N THR A 415 -24.90 19.78 -9.71
CA THR A 415 -24.68 20.46 -11.00
C THR A 415 -24.80 19.53 -12.20
N TYR A 416 -24.83 18.22 -11.97
CA TYR A 416 -25.07 17.16 -12.95
C TYR A 416 -25.73 15.94 -12.29
N THR A 417 -26.33 15.07 -13.11
CA THR A 417 -26.95 13.79 -12.67
C THR A 417 -26.56 12.66 -13.62
N GLY A 418 -26.64 11.41 -13.16
CA GLY A 418 -26.25 10.23 -13.93
C GLY A 418 -24.79 9.82 -13.73
N VAL A 419 -24.38 8.76 -14.45
CA VAL A 419 -23.01 8.23 -14.40
C VAL A 419 -22.12 9.06 -15.32
N GLU A 420 -21.55 10.13 -14.77
CA GLU A 420 -20.81 11.16 -15.50
C GLU A 420 -19.39 11.33 -14.93
N PRO A 421 -18.39 10.57 -15.40
CA PRO A 421 -17.01 10.61 -14.88
C PRO A 421 -16.39 12.01 -14.87
N MET A 422 -16.79 12.86 -15.84
CA MET A 422 -16.30 14.22 -16.00
C MET A 422 -17.29 15.27 -15.47
N GLY A 423 -18.37 14.84 -14.79
CA GLY A 423 -19.43 15.71 -14.28
C GLY A 423 -18.89 16.84 -13.41
N LEU A 424 -17.94 16.55 -12.53
CA LEU A 424 -17.26 17.54 -11.67
C LEU A 424 -16.36 18.51 -12.44
N LEU A 425 -16.15 18.34 -13.74
CA LEU A 425 -15.39 19.27 -14.56
C LEU A 425 -16.28 20.04 -15.53
N TRP A 426 -17.07 19.34 -16.36
CA TRP A 426 -17.85 20.00 -17.41
C TRP A 426 -19.04 20.80 -16.86
N SER A 427 -19.57 20.44 -15.70
CA SER A 427 -20.74 21.11 -15.10
C SER A 427 -20.37 22.30 -14.19
N MET A 428 -19.10 22.70 -14.20
CA MET A 428 -18.64 23.82 -13.38
C MET A 428 -19.40 25.10 -13.71
N ARG A 429 -19.86 25.78 -12.66
CA ARG A 429 -20.51 27.09 -12.70
C ARG A 429 -19.75 28.08 -11.81
N PRO A 430 -19.86 29.39 -12.03
CA PRO A 430 -19.35 30.36 -11.07
C PRO A 430 -19.99 30.17 -9.70
N ILE A 431 -19.21 30.35 -8.62
CA ILE A 431 -19.76 30.24 -7.26
C ILE A 431 -20.89 31.27 -7.04
N PRO A 432 -21.92 30.96 -6.21
CA PRO A 432 -22.97 31.90 -5.87
C PRO A 432 -22.43 33.25 -5.37
N GLY A 433 -23.01 34.36 -5.85
CA GLY A 433 -22.54 35.72 -5.53
C GLY A 433 -21.47 36.28 -6.49
N SER A 434 -21.05 35.50 -7.50
CA SER A 434 -20.15 35.99 -8.55
C SER A 434 -20.82 37.00 -9.49
N ARG A 435 -20.01 37.83 -10.15
CA ARG A 435 -20.46 38.77 -11.20
C ARG A 435 -21.12 38.04 -12.37
N GLN A 436 -22.12 38.67 -13.00
CA GLN A 436 -22.80 38.10 -14.16
C GLN A 436 -21.90 38.08 -15.41
N GLY A 437 -22.16 37.13 -16.32
CA GLY A 437 -21.48 37.04 -17.61
C GLY A 437 -20.05 36.47 -17.55
N LEU A 438 -19.68 35.80 -16.46
CA LEU A 438 -18.38 35.14 -16.33
C LEU A 438 -18.20 34.02 -17.35
N ARG A 439 -17.01 33.97 -17.93
CA ARG A 439 -16.55 32.87 -18.78
C ARG A 439 -15.26 32.32 -18.20
N LEU A 440 -15.18 31.00 -18.08
CA LEU A 440 -13.95 30.34 -17.65
C LEU A 440 -12.88 30.57 -18.74
N THR A 441 -11.84 31.33 -18.41
CA THR A 441 -10.74 31.62 -19.33
C THR A 441 -9.46 30.92 -18.89
N LYS A 442 -8.87 30.15 -19.80
CA LYS A 442 -7.52 29.60 -19.69
C LYS A 442 -6.69 30.11 -20.87
N ARG A 443 -5.72 30.98 -20.61
CA ARG A 443 -4.81 31.55 -21.63
C ARG A 443 -3.42 30.95 -21.54
N ASP A 444 -2.96 30.63 -20.33
CA ASP A 444 -1.68 30.00 -20.13
C ASP A 444 -1.80 28.48 -20.20
N VAL A 445 -1.54 27.93 -21.37
CA VAL A 445 -1.58 26.48 -21.60
C VAL A 445 -0.39 25.73 -20.97
N VAL A 446 0.62 26.44 -20.45
CA VAL A 446 1.81 25.82 -19.84
C VAL A 446 1.57 25.49 -18.37
N SER A 447 0.63 26.17 -17.71
CA SER A 447 0.18 25.82 -16.36
C SER A 447 -1.10 24.97 -16.39
N PRO A 448 -1.25 24.02 -15.45
CA PRO A 448 -2.47 23.22 -15.37
C PRO A 448 -3.66 24.03 -14.85
N MET A 449 -4.86 23.55 -15.15
CA MET A 449 -6.05 23.84 -14.36
C MET A 449 -6.00 22.98 -13.09
N VAL A 450 -5.80 23.63 -11.95
CA VAL A 450 -5.79 22.98 -10.63
C VAL A 450 -7.21 22.88 -10.11
N VAL A 451 -7.66 21.66 -9.80
CA VAL A 451 -9.00 21.38 -9.28
C VAL A 451 -8.88 20.72 -7.92
N ASN A 452 -9.51 21.33 -6.92
CA ASN A 452 -9.65 20.76 -5.58
C ASN A 452 -10.93 19.94 -5.55
N ILE A 453 -10.85 18.65 -5.28
CA ILE A 453 -12.01 17.78 -5.10
C ILE A 453 -12.13 17.48 -3.61
N SER A 454 -13.25 17.85 -3.03
CA SER A 454 -13.57 17.67 -1.61
C SER A 454 -14.80 16.78 -1.47
N ILE A 455 -14.85 16.02 -0.38
CA ILE A 455 -16.04 15.25 0.00
C ILE A 455 -16.66 15.81 1.28
N PHE A 456 -17.99 15.87 1.30
CA PHE A 456 -18.80 16.34 2.43
C PHE A 456 -19.83 15.29 2.84
N SER A 457 -20.27 15.35 4.10
CA SER A 457 -21.31 14.45 4.62
C SER A 457 -22.69 14.98 4.27
N GLY A 458 -23.58 14.10 3.81
CA GLY A 458 -24.93 14.45 3.38
C GLY A 458 -24.98 15.10 2.01
N HIS A 459 -26.19 15.23 1.45
CA HIS A 459 -26.43 15.89 0.16
C HIS A 459 -26.51 17.42 0.31
N MET A 460 -25.34 18.05 0.36
CA MET A 460 -25.19 19.51 0.42
C MET A 460 -25.35 20.18 -0.95
N THR A 461 -25.89 21.39 -0.98
CA THR A 461 -26.07 22.21 -2.20
C THR A 461 -25.38 23.57 -2.16
N GLN A 462 -24.90 23.98 -0.99
CA GLN A 462 -24.20 25.24 -0.72
C GLN A 462 -23.41 25.12 0.60
N GLY A 463 -22.60 26.14 0.93
CA GLY A 463 -21.87 26.19 2.20
C GLY A 463 -20.65 25.26 2.25
N PHE A 464 -20.06 24.95 1.09
CA PHE A 464 -18.84 24.15 1.00
C PHE A 464 -17.66 24.92 1.60
N SER A 465 -17.16 24.43 2.73
CA SER A 465 -16.06 25.01 3.49
C SER A 465 -14.97 23.98 3.67
N GLU A 466 -13.71 24.37 3.42
CA GLU A 466 -12.57 23.44 3.50
C GLU A 466 -12.43 22.80 4.90
N LYS A 467 -12.85 23.51 5.96
CA LYS A 467 -12.81 23.02 7.34
C LYS A 467 -13.80 21.89 7.61
N ASP A 468 -14.87 21.82 6.83
CA ASP A 468 -15.96 20.86 7.00
C ASP A 468 -15.84 19.68 6.02
N ALA A 469 -14.84 19.71 5.14
CA ALA A 469 -14.56 18.63 4.21
C ALA A 469 -14.04 17.38 4.97
N MET A 470 -14.63 16.23 4.64
CA MET A 470 -14.21 14.93 5.16
C MET A 470 -12.82 14.51 4.61
N ALA A 471 -12.50 14.92 3.39
CA ALA A 471 -11.20 14.80 2.75
C ALA A 471 -11.15 15.72 1.52
N THR A 472 -9.95 16.13 1.10
CA THR A 472 -9.71 16.92 -0.11
C THR A 472 -8.51 16.35 -0.87
N VAL A 473 -8.61 16.26 -2.20
CA VAL A 473 -7.53 15.89 -3.11
C VAL A 473 -7.39 16.97 -4.18
N VAL A 474 -6.16 17.33 -4.50
CA VAL A 474 -5.84 18.25 -5.58
C VAL A 474 -5.48 17.46 -6.83
N THR A 475 -6.04 17.84 -7.97
CA THR A 475 -5.70 17.25 -9.27
C THR A 475 -5.36 18.33 -10.30
N GLU A 476 -4.38 18.06 -11.14
CA GLU A 476 -3.91 18.96 -12.19
C GLU A 476 -4.38 18.48 -13.56
N ARG A 477 -5.02 19.40 -14.31
CA ARG A 477 -5.52 19.17 -15.66
C ARG A 477 -4.72 20.00 -16.66
N TRP A 478 -3.86 19.34 -17.41
CA TRP A 478 -2.88 19.94 -18.30
C TRP A 478 -3.47 20.20 -19.69
N TYR A 479 -3.04 21.28 -20.34
CA TYR A 479 -3.44 21.63 -21.70
C TYR A 479 -2.36 21.26 -22.74
N LEU A 480 -1.17 20.88 -22.27
CA LEU A 480 -0.06 20.41 -23.10
C LEU A 480 0.32 19.00 -22.68
N ALA A 481 0.41 18.11 -23.67
CA ALA A 481 0.92 16.76 -23.46
C ALA A 481 2.43 16.79 -23.21
N PRO A 482 2.98 15.80 -22.46
CA PRO A 482 4.42 15.68 -22.28
C PRO A 482 5.16 15.69 -23.62
N GLY A 483 6.19 16.54 -23.71
CA GLY A 483 7.04 16.66 -24.90
C GLY A 483 6.50 17.55 -26.03
N VAL A 484 5.30 18.13 -25.89
CA VAL A 484 4.80 19.13 -26.86
C VAL A 484 5.59 20.43 -26.72
N GLN A 485 6.22 20.88 -27.80
CA GLN A 485 6.92 22.17 -27.85
C GLN A 485 5.97 23.29 -28.23
N ARG A 486 6.07 24.43 -27.55
CA ARG A 486 5.34 25.66 -27.85
C ARG A 486 6.30 26.68 -28.47
N VAL A 487 6.07 27.05 -29.73
CA VAL A 487 6.91 27.97 -30.50
C VAL A 487 6.13 29.24 -30.85
N ASP A 488 6.74 30.40 -30.64
CA ASP A 488 6.16 31.68 -31.00
C ASP A 488 6.38 31.97 -32.49
N VAL A 489 5.31 32.23 -33.23
CA VAL A 489 5.38 32.54 -34.67
C VAL A 489 5.12 34.03 -34.88
N ARG A 490 6.10 34.71 -35.50
CA ARG A 490 6.00 36.11 -35.91
C ARG A 490 6.70 36.30 -37.25
N GLU A 491 5.99 36.02 -38.34
CA GLU A 491 6.53 36.15 -39.69
C GLU A 491 5.51 36.75 -40.66
N ARG A 492 5.96 37.69 -41.52
CA ARG A 492 5.18 38.24 -42.64
C ARG A 492 3.73 38.66 -42.31
N GLY A 493 3.52 39.24 -41.12
CA GLY A 493 2.20 39.69 -40.65
C GLY A 493 1.38 38.64 -39.88
N VAL A 494 1.82 37.39 -39.84
CA VAL A 494 1.21 36.32 -39.03
C VAL A 494 1.73 36.39 -37.60
N LYS A 495 0.83 36.41 -36.62
CA LYS A 495 1.12 36.30 -35.18
C LYS A 495 0.38 35.10 -34.61
N GLY A 496 1.10 34.13 -34.07
CA GLY A 496 0.49 32.91 -33.53
C GLY A 496 1.41 32.15 -32.58
N LYS A 497 0.92 31.00 -32.12
CA LYS A 497 1.67 30.01 -31.35
C LYS A 497 1.53 28.68 -32.07
N LEU A 498 2.66 28.04 -32.39
CA LEU A 498 2.73 26.71 -32.98
C LEU A 498 2.98 25.69 -31.86
N PHE A 499 2.30 24.55 -31.92
CA PHE A 499 2.47 23.44 -30.97
C PHE A 499 2.94 22.21 -31.73
N ILE A 500 4.13 21.71 -31.39
CA ILE A 500 4.81 20.63 -32.11
C ILE A 500 4.84 19.38 -31.22
N PRO A 501 4.35 18.21 -31.67
CA PRO A 501 4.37 16.99 -30.87
C PRO A 501 5.80 16.47 -30.66
N PRO A 502 6.03 15.64 -29.61
CA PRO A 502 7.32 14.98 -29.41
C PRO A 502 7.68 14.11 -30.63
N GLY A 503 8.92 14.21 -31.10
CA GLY A 503 9.41 13.51 -32.29
C GLY A 503 9.10 14.20 -33.63
N GLY A 504 8.56 15.43 -33.61
CA GLY A 504 8.55 16.31 -34.79
C GLY A 504 9.97 16.63 -35.27
N PRO A 505 10.15 17.03 -36.55
CA PRO A 505 11.46 17.20 -37.14
C PRO A 505 12.31 18.17 -36.30
N ASP A 506 13.42 17.65 -35.76
CA ASP A 506 14.48 18.45 -35.16
C ASP A 506 14.86 19.54 -36.15
N LYS A 507 14.87 20.79 -35.66
CA LYS A 507 15.49 21.97 -36.28
C LYS A 507 15.60 21.91 -37.81
N MET A 508 14.77 22.69 -38.51
CA MET A 508 15.24 23.33 -39.73
C MET A 508 16.56 24.03 -39.39
N SER A 509 17.68 23.37 -39.71
CA SER A 509 18.98 23.99 -39.78
C SER A 509 18.83 25.15 -40.74
N SER A 510 19.08 26.35 -40.26
CA SER A 510 19.29 27.52 -41.08
C SER A 510 20.58 27.31 -41.87
N ASP A 511 20.51 26.50 -42.91
CA ASP A 511 21.46 26.36 -44.00
C ASP A 511 20.75 25.54 -45.08
N ASP A 512 19.98 26.22 -45.92
CA ASP A 512 20.04 25.92 -47.34
C ASP A 512 19.64 27.14 -48.17
N SER A 513 20.63 27.60 -48.90
CA SER A 513 20.55 28.56 -49.98
C SER A 513 19.68 28.05 -51.13
N GLY A 514 18.78 28.91 -51.60
CA GLY A 514 18.42 28.95 -53.02
C GLY A 514 17.07 28.38 -53.37
N TRP A 515 16.05 29.25 -53.44
CA TRP A 515 15.04 29.20 -54.49
C TRP A 515 14.79 30.62 -55.00
N SER A 516 15.50 30.95 -56.07
CA SER A 516 15.08 31.93 -57.07
C SER A 516 14.02 31.29 -57.97
N GLY A 517 12.89 31.98 -58.15
CA GLY A 517 11.78 31.59 -59.02
C GLY A 517 10.53 32.36 -58.69
#